data_AF-A0AAV1RCM1-F1
#
_entry.id   AF-A0AAV1RCM1-F1
#
_cell.length_a   1.000
_cell.length_b   1.000
_cell.length_c   1.000
_cell.angle_alpha   90.00
_cell.angle_beta   90.00
_cell.angle_gamma   90.00
#
_symmetry.space_group_name_H-M   'P 1'
#
loop_
_entity.id
_entity.type
_entity.pdbx_description
1 polymer ?
#
loop_
_entity_poly.entity_id
_entity_poly.type
_entity_poly.pdbx_seq_one_letter_code
_entity_poly.pdbx_strand_id
1 'polypeptide(L)'
;MLGYSVRASTIHKQVYFLENPSLLPSFKPISSSNGNANQHPFTVSYLFKTCGLFLKSALEASKRVHLETLHEPDSVLSFFKDHGFSENQTLKLSKKCPELLLYNPGKTLLPKLEFLYSKGVSTPDVAKIISFYPWILRCSLENQLVPTFDFLKNWFPNDTIFRLFKSTPLVLQLNPVTVKYILKILGDNGVPDKNIVMLARSHPKTMLLSPKKFNKVLGEVRKMGLDPCKTQFVVAILALTSMSRFTWEKKLDVYRRWGLSQKEILAAFGKSPWFMTLSEEKVMAVMDLFVNKLGWESSFIAKNPTLVSYSLEKRLTPRAMVLQFLVARGLIEKSFRSTTFFIASENKFLQQFINQRAESTQILKLYWEKLNLSR
;
A
#
# COMPACT_ATOMS: atom_id res chain seq x y z
N MET A 1 -21.73 -26.07 -22.75
CA MET A 1 -20.65 -25.16 -23.20
C MET A 1 -21.12 -23.75 -22.84
N LEU A 2 -20.50 -22.94 -22.01
CA LEU A 2 -19.09 -22.73 -21.64
C LEU A 2 -18.98 -22.62 -20.12
N GLY A 3 -18.02 -23.33 -19.54
CA GLY A 3 -17.69 -23.24 -18.12
C GLY A 3 -16.78 -22.05 -17.84
N TYR A 4 -17.04 -21.34 -16.73
CA TYR A 4 -16.07 -20.44 -16.13
C TYR A 4 -15.85 -20.81 -14.66
N SER A 5 -14.60 -21.19 -14.43
CA SER A 5 -13.98 -21.66 -13.20
C SER A 5 -14.09 -20.61 -12.08
N VAL A 6 -14.51 -21.10 -10.91
CA VAL A 6 -14.57 -20.38 -9.63
C VAL A 6 -13.14 -20.12 -9.14
N ARG A 7 -12.74 -18.84 -9.08
CA ARG A 7 -11.50 -18.45 -8.42
C ARG A 7 -11.76 -18.10 -6.96
N ALA A 8 -11.09 -18.84 -6.07
CA ALA A 8 -11.08 -18.65 -4.63
C ALA A 8 -10.73 -17.20 -4.24
N SER A 9 -11.66 -16.57 -3.53
CA SER A 9 -11.45 -15.32 -2.82
C SER A 9 -11.13 -15.64 -1.37
N THR A 10 -10.01 -15.13 -0.84
CA THR A 10 -9.88 -14.40 0.45
C THR A 10 -8.44 -14.44 0.96
N ILE A 11 -7.66 -13.38 0.69
CA ILE A 11 -6.70 -12.82 1.66
C ILE A 11 -6.74 -11.31 1.45
N HIS A 12 -7.04 -10.56 2.52
CA HIS A 12 -7.01 -9.10 2.56
C HIS A 12 -5.69 -8.55 2.01
N LYS A 13 -5.72 -8.01 0.79
CA LYS A 13 -4.73 -7.06 0.28
C LYS A 13 -5.37 -5.68 0.25
N GLN A 14 -5.42 -5.03 1.41
CA GLN A 14 -5.43 -3.56 1.41
C GLN A 14 -4.02 -3.09 1.11
N VAL A 15 -3.61 -3.17 -0.16
CA VAL A 15 -2.45 -2.43 -0.64
C VAL A 15 -2.97 -1.03 -0.91
N TYR A 16 -2.90 -0.17 0.11
CA TYR A 16 -3.06 1.26 -0.10
C TYR A 16 -1.86 1.72 -0.96
N PHE A 17 -2.07 1.80 -2.27
CA PHE A 17 -1.17 2.46 -3.20
C PHE A 17 -1.22 3.97 -2.93
N LEU A 18 -0.45 4.41 -1.95
CA LEU A 18 -0.04 5.81 -1.87
C LEU A 18 1.11 6.00 -2.87
N GLU A 19 0.79 6.24 -4.14
CA GLU A 19 1.70 6.95 -5.03
C GLU A 19 1.80 8.38 -4.51
N ASN A 20 2.74 8.61 -3.60
CA ASN A 20 3.06 9.95 -3.13
C ASN A 20 4.32 10.39 -3.88
N PRO A 21 4.24 11.29 -4.87
CA PRO A 21 5.39 11.72 -5.67
C PRO A 21 6.50 12.40 -4.85
N SER A 22 6.19 12.81 -3.61
CA SER A 22 7.13 13.43 -2.66
C SER A 22 8.19 12.49 -2.05
N LEU A 23 8.09 11.17 -2.27
CA LEU A 23 9.08 10.18 -1.80
C LEU A 23 10.03 9.68 -2.90
N LEU A 24 9.91 10.19 -4.12
CA LEU A 24 10.93 9.96 -5.14
C LEU A 24 12.18 10.76 -4.75
N PRO A 25 13.39 10.16 -4.74
CA PRO A 25 14.61 10.92 -4.56
C PRO A 25 14.68 12.03 -5.61
N SER A 26 15.01 13.26 -5.19
CA SER A 26 15.44 14.28 -6.14
C SER A 26 16.80 13.84 -6.69
N PHE A 27 16.79 13.16 -7.83
CA PHE A 27 18.03 12.89 -8.54
C PHE A 27 18.56 14.23 -9.03
N LYS A 28 19.79 14.59 -8.61
CA LYS A 28 20.51 15.67 -9.28
C LYS A 28 20.59 15.31 -10.77
N PRO A 29 20.26 16.22 -11.69
CA PRO A 29 20.56 16.02 -13.10
C PRO A 29 22.04 15.66 -13.21
N ILE A 30 22.36 14.68 -14.05
CA ILE A 30 23.72 14.61 -14.58
C ILE A 30 23.93 15.97 -15.23
N SER A 31 24.97 16.68 -14.80
CA SER A 31 25.26 18.08 -15.14
C SER A 31 24.99 18.35 -16.62
N SER A 32 23.85 19.01 -16.90
CA SER A 32 23.46 19.43 -18.23
C SER A 32 24.16 20.76 -18.52
N SER A 33 25.05 20.77 -19.51
CA SER A 33 25.46 22.00 -20.16
C SER A 33 24.22 22.73 -20.68
N ASN A 34 24.13 24.04 -20.40
CA ASN A 34 23.06 24.92 -20.89
C ASN A 34 22.84 24.73 -22.40
N GLY A 35 21.70 24.14 -22.78
CA GLY A 35 21.31 23.94 -24.18
C GLY A 35 19.81 24.24 -24.36
N ASN A 36 19.51 25.14 -25.29
CA ASN A 36 18.15 25.59 -25.62
C ASN A 36 17.22 24.40 -25.97
N ALA A 37 15.95 24.50 -25.53
CA ALA A 37 14.92 23.45 -25.62
C ALA A 37 14.50 23.00 -27.05
N ASN A 38 15.17 23.50 -28.10
CA ASN A 38 14.85 23.24 -29.51
C ASN A 38 15.88 22.39 -30.27
N GLN A 39 16.89 21.80 -29.63
CA GLN A 39 18.06 21.26 -30.35
C GLN A 39 18.05 19.75 -30.70
N HIS A 40 17.06 18.93 -30.32
CA HIS A 40 17.15 17.47 -30.56
C HIS A 40 15.92 16.83 -31.23
N PRO A 41 15.61 17.18 -32.51
CA PRO A 41 14.48 16.62 -33.25
C PRO A 41 14.51 15.10 -33.33
N PHE A 42 15.70 14.52 -33.48
CA PHE A 42 15.91 13.07 -33.53
C PHE A 42 15.52 12.39 -32.23
N THR A 43 16.03 12.87 -31.07
CA THR A 43 15.71 12.28 -29.77
C THR A 43 14.22 12.38 -29.45
N VAL A 44 13.59 13.52 -29.75
CA VAL A 44 12.13 13.70 -29.57
C VAL A 44 11.37 12.73 -30.45
N SER A 45 11.75 12.58 -31.72
CA SER A 45 11.13 11.63 -32.66
C SER A 45 11.27 10.19 -32.20
N TYR A 46 12.45 9.78 -31.73
CA TYR A 46 12.68 8.43 -31.23
C TYR A 46 11.84 8.14 -29.97
N LEU A 47 11.82 9.06 -29.01
CA LEU A 47 11.02 8.91 -27.79
C LEU A 47 9.51 8.89 -28.10
N PHE A 48 9.05 9.71 -29.04
CA PHE A 48 7.65 9.77 -29.44
C PHE A 48 7.22 8.53 -30.22
N LYS A 49 7.94 8.19 -31.30
CA LYS A 49 7.55 7.13 -32.24
C LYS A 49 7.92 5.73 -31.73
N THR A 50 9.16 5.54 -31.29
CA THR A 50 9.69 4.22 -30.91
C THR A 50 9.35 3.87 -29.47
N CYS A 51 9.53 4.81 -28.53
CA CYS A 51 9.22 4.58 -27.11
C CYS A 51 7.75 4.85 -26.77
N GLY A 52 6.97 5.42 -27.69
CA GLY A 52 5.53 5.67 -27.52
C GLY A 52 5.20 6.73 -26.45
N LEU A 53 6.10 7.68 -26.17
CA LEU A 53 5.81 8.82 -25.30
C LEU A 53 4.86 9.78 -26.01
N PHE A 54 4.03 10.50 -25.25
CA PHE A 54 3.33 11.66 -25.81
C PHE A 54 4.32 12.78 -26.16
N LEU A 55 4.03 13.57 -27.19
CA LEU A 55 4.95 14.60 -27.71
C LEU A 55 5.47 15.54 -26.61
N LYS A 56 4.58 16.01 -25.72
CA LYS A 56 4.97 16.85 -24.58
C LYS A 56 5.93 16.16 -23.62
N SER A 57 5.71 14.87 -23.33
CA SER A 57 6.61 14.08 -22.47
C SER A 57 7.94 13.79 -23.15
N ALA A 58 7.93 13.55 -24.47
CA ALA A 58 9.13 13.36 -25.27
C ALA A 58 10.01 14.62 -25.31
N LEU A 59 9.38 15.81 -25.45
CA LEU A 59 10.07 17.11 -25.37
C LEU A 59 10.68 17.38 -24.00
N GLU A 60 10.00 17.02 -22.90
CA GLU A 60 10.59 17.16 -21.56
C GLU A 60 11.70 16.13 -21.30
N ALA A 61 11.56 14.92 -21.83
CA ALA A 61 12.58 13.88 -21.72
C ALA A 61 13.84 14.20 -22.54
N SER A 62 13.71 14.82 -23.72
CA SER A 62 14.86 15.19 -24.57
C SER A 62 15.75 16.27 -23.96
N LYS A 63 15.26 17.01 -22.95
CA LYS A 63 16.10 17.92 -22.14
C LYS A 63 17.08 17.16 -21.22
N ARG A 64 16.78 15.90 -20.91
CA ARG A 64 17.57 15.05 -19.99
C ARG A 64 18.35 13.95 -20.71
N VAL A 65 17.98 13.67 -21.95
CA VAL A 65 18.54 12.58 -22.76
C VAL A 65 18.86 13.14 -24.13
N HIS A 66 20.10 12.96 -24.55
CA HIS A 66 20.54 13.27 -25.91
C HIS A 66 20.94 11.96 -26.59
N LEU A 67 20.22 11.60 -27.66
CA LEU A 67 20.52 10.42 -28.46
C LEU A 67 21.20 10.89 -29.75
N GLU A 68 22.44 10.46 -29.97
CA GLU A 68 23.20 10.77 -31.19
C GLU A 68 22.98 9.70 -32.27
N THR A 69 22.71 8.45 -31.88
CA THR A 69 22.52 7.31 -32.78
C THR A 69 21.33 6.43 -32.39
N LEU A 70 20.89 5.55 -33.29
CA LEU A 70 19.88 4.52 -33.01
C LEU A 70 20.46 3.29 -32.29
N HIS A 71 21.75 3.01 -32.46
CA HIS A 71 22.36 1.76 -32.03
C HIS A 71 22.34 1.59 -30.50
N GLU A 72 22.73 2.64 -29.77
CA GLU A 72 22.76 2.61 -28.31
C GLU A 72 21.38 2.40 -27.67
N PRO A 73 20.33 3.19 -28.00
CA PRO A 73 19.02 3.00 -27.40
C PRO A 73 18.36 1.66 -27.82
N ASP A 74 18.51 1.22 -29.08
CA ASP A 74 17.97 -0.06 -29.53
C ASP A 74 18.66 -1.26 -28.86
N SER A 75 19.97 -1.17 -28.62
CA SER A 75 20.72 -2.18 -27.87
C SER A 75 20.19 -2.32 -26.44
N VAL A 76 19.84 -1.22 -25.77
CA VAL A 76 19.22 -1.24 -24.44
C VAL A 76 17.83 -1.89 -24.47
N LEU A 77 17.00 -1.56 -25.46
CA LEU A 77 15.65 -2.14 -25.58
C LEU A 77 15.72 -3.65 -25.85
N SER A 78 16.61 -4.09 -26.73
CA SER A 78 16.86 -5.51 -27.03
C SER A 78 17.40 -6.23 -25.79
N PHE A 79 18.35 -5.64 -25.07
CA PHE A 79 18.87 -6.20 -23.82
C PHE A 79 17.76 -6.54 -22.83
N PHE A 80 16.79 -5.63 -22.59
CA PHE A 80 15.69 -5.94 -21.69
C PHE A 80 14.81 -7.09 -22.20
N LYS A 81 14.54 -7.15 -23.52
CA LYS A 81 13.79 -8.26 -24.12
C LYS A 81 14.51 -9.59 -23.94
N ASP A 82 15.82 -9.63 -24.18
CA ASP A 82 16.67 -10.82 -24.01
C ASP A 82 16.69 -11.31 -22.56
N HIS A 83 16.47 -10.41 -21.60
CA HIS A 83 16.37 -10.72 -20.16
C HIS A 83 14.92 -10.92 -19.69
N GLY A 84 13.99 -11.22 -20.61
CA GLY A 84 12.63 -11.66 -20.29
C GLY A 84 11.63 -10.54 -19.98
N PHE A 85 11.94 -9.28 -20.31
CA PHE A 85 10.99 -8.18 -20.21
C PHE A 85 10.05 -8.20 -21.43
N SER A 86 8.75 -8.05 -21.18
CA SER A 86 7.80 -7.91 -22.29
C SER A 86 7.95 -6.57 -22.99
N GLU A 87 7.50 -6.47 -24.24
CA GLU A 87 7.52 -5.23 -25.00
C GLU A 87 6.87 -4.06 -24.24
N ASN A 88 5.71 -4.30 -23.62
CA ASN A 88 5.04 -3.30 -22.79
C ASN A 88 5.87 -2.88 -21.56
N GLN A 89 6.58 -3.82 -20.92
CA GLN A 89 7.48 -3.50 -19.81
C GLN A 89 8.66 -2.65 -20.29
N THR A 90 9.30 -3.02 -21.39
CA THR A 90 10.42 -2.28 -21.99
C THR A 90 10.01 -0.86 -22.39
N LEU A 91 8.86 -0.67 -23.03
CA LEU A 91 8.31 0.65 -23.34
C LEU A 91 7.96 1.46 -22.09
N LYS A 92 7.48 0.80 -21.03
CA LYS A 92 7.22 1.47 -19.76
C LYS A 92 8.50 1.98 -19.09
N LEU A 93 9.61 1.24 -19.23
CA LEU A 93 10.93 1.66 -18.73
C LEU A 93 11.41 2.92 -19.44
N SER A 94 11.40 2.92 -20.78
CA SER A 94 11.84 4.08 -21.57
C SER A 94 10.99 5.31 -21.32
N LYS A 95 9.68 5.15 -21.06
CA LYS A 95 8.79 6.23 -20.63
C LYS A 95 9.12 6.79 -19.25
N LYS A 96 9.33 5.92 -18.26
CA LYS A 96 9.54 6.33 -16.85
C LYS A 96 10.95 6.84 -16.58
N CYS A 97 11.95 6.26 -17.22
CA CYS A 97 13.36 6.58 -17.03
C CYS A 97 14.09 6.57 -18.39
N PRO A 98 13.84 7.57 -19.26
CA PRO A 98 14.48 7.68 -20.56
C PRO A 98 16.01 7.63 -20.51
N GLU A 99 16.62 8.06 -19.40
CA GLU A 99 18.07 8.07 -19.21
C GLU A 99 18.71 6.68 -19.32
N LEU A 100 17.94 5.60 -19.10
CA LEU A 100 18.45 4.23 -19.27
C LEU A 100 18.84 3.92 -20.71
N LEU A 101 18.32 4.66 -21.70
CA LEU A 101 18.68 4.50 -23.11
C LEU A 101 20.12 4.89 -23.42
N LEU A 102 20.80 5.61 -22.50
CA LEU A 102 22.20 6.02 -22.62
C LEU A 102 23.17 5.01 -21.97
N TYR A 103 22.64 3.94 -21.37
CA TYR A 103 23.43 3.05 -20.54
C TYR A 103 24.04 1.95 -21.40
N ASN A 104 25.29 1.57 -21.12
CA ASN A 104 25.88 0.39 -21.76
C ASN A 104 25.26 -0.88 -21.17
N PRO A 105 24.57 -1.73 -21.96
CA PRO A 105 23.86 -2.88 -21.41
C PRO A 105 24.76 -3.86 -20.67
N GLY A 106 25.89 -4.24 -21.27
CA GLY A 106 26.83 -5.20 -20.68
C GLY A 106 27.59 -4.67 -19.48
N LYS A 107 28.05 -3.42 -19.50
CA LYS A 107 28.88 -2.85 -18.44
C LYS A 107 28.09 -2.29 -17.26
N THR A 108 26.86 -1.81 -17.49
CA THR A 108 26.11 -1.07 -16.46
C THR A 108 24.80 -1.72 -16.04
N LEU A 109 24.07 -2.36 -16.95
CA LEU A 109 22.76 -2.95 -16.66
C LEU A 109 22.88 -4.41 -16.23
N LEU A 110 23.65 -5.21 -16.97
CA LEU A 110 23.84 -6.63 -16.73
C LEU A 110 24.32 -6.95 -15.30
N PRO A 111 25.35 -6.28 -14.73
CA PRO A 111 25.79 -6.59 -13.37
C PRO A 111 24.71 -6.37 -12.32
N LYS A 112 23.77 -5.44 -12.56
CA LYS A 112 22.64 -5.16 -11.65
C LYS A 112 21.55 -6.22 -11.76
N LEU A 113 21.30 -6.76 -12.95
CA LEU A 113 20.39 -7.88 -13.13
C LEU A 113 20.98 -9.15 -12.51
N GLU A 114 22.24 -9.46 -12.80
CA GLU A 114 22.99 -10.59 -12.24
C GLU A 114 23.03 -10.54 -10.72
N PHE A 115 23.23 -9.36 -10.13
CA PHE A 115 23.11 -9.20 -8.69
C PHE A 115 21.74 -9.64 -8.18
N LEU A 116 20.63 -9.19 -8.77
CA LEU A 116 19.29 -9.60 -8.33
C LEU A 116 19.06 -11.10 -8.51
N TYR A 117 19.54 -11.68 -9.62
CA TYR A 117 19.49 -13.13 -9.87
C TYR A 117 20.29 -13.92 -8.83
N SER A 118 21.52 -13.46 -8.50
CA SER A 118 22.39 -14.08 -7.49
C SER A 118 21.74 -14.09 -6.09
N LYS A 119 20.82 -13.17 -5.83
CA LYS A 119 20.06 -13.13 -4.59
C LYS A 119 18.83 -14.02 -4.62
N GLY A 120 18.53 -14.71 -5.71
CA GLY A 120 17.38 -15.64 -5.83
C GLY A 120 16.10 -15.00 -6.35
N VAL A 121 16.16 -13.79 -6.92
CA VAL A 121 15.01 -13.17 -7.58
C VAL A 121 14.85 -13.80 -8.97
N SER A 122 13.68 -14.37 -9.27
CA SER A 122 13.41 -14.96 -10.58
C SER A 122 13.35 -13.92 -11.71
N THR A 123 13.65 -14.32 -12.95
CA THR A 123 13.57 -13.45 -14.15
C THR A 123 12.25 -12.67 -14.26
N PRO A 124 11.06 -13.30 -14.09
CA PRO A 124 9.80 -12.56 -14.15
C PRO A 124 9.64 -11.53 -13.01
N ASP A 125 10.18 -11.81 -11.83
CA ASP A 125 10.12 -10.89 -10.69
C ASP A 125 11.12 -9.73 -10.85
N VAL A 126 12.31 -9.96 -11.41
CA VAL A 126 13.24 -8.89 -11.79
C VAL A 126 12.60 -7.96 -12.82
N ALA A 127 12.00 -8.52 -13.87
CA ALA A 127 11.28 -7.74 -14.87
C ALA A 127 10.17 -6.89 -14.23
N LYS A 128 9.40 -7.47 -13.30
CA LYS A 128 8.35 -6.77 -12.56
C LYS A 128 8.88 -5.65 -11.67
N ILE A 129 9.96 -5.91 -10.92
CA ILE A 129 10.58 -4.93 -10.00
C ILE A 129 11.10 -3.74 -10.77
N ILE A 130 11.89 -3.97 -11.82
CA ILE A 130 12.53 -2.93 -12.61
C ILE A 130 11.49 -2.12 -13.41
N SER A 131 10.49 -2.80 -14.00
CA SER A 131 9.36 -2.12 -14.68
C SER A 131 8.51 -1.26 -13.73
N PHE A 132 8.41 -1.66 -12.47
CA PHE A 132 7.71 -0.86 -11.46
C PHE A 132 8.55 0.35 -11.05
N TYR A 133 9.85 0.16 -10.81
CA TYR A 133 10.77 1.17 -10.28
C TYR A 133 12.14 1.16 -10.98
N PRO A 134 12.26 1.79 -12.17
CA PRO A 134 13.49 1.75 -12.98
C PRO A 134 14.69 2.47 -12.37
N TRP A 135 14.48 3.42 -11.46
CA TRP A 135 15.56 4.19 -10.83
C TRP A 135 16.56 3.34 -10.03
N ILE A 136 16.21 2.10 -9.68
CA ILE A 136 17.15 1.13 -9.11
C ILE A 136 18.38 0.93 -10.02
N LEU A 137 18.18 0.98 -11.34
CA LEU A 137 19.25 0.81 -12.34
C LEU A 137 20.17 2.03 -12.43
N ARG A 138 19.84 3.16 -11.79
CA ARG A 138 20.71 4.33 -11.68
C ARG A 138 21.65 4.26 -10.47
N CYS A 139 21.35 3.40 -9.50
CA CYS A 139 22.17 3.23 -8.31
C CYS A 139 23.51 2.58 -8.64
N SER A 140 24.54 2.93 -7.86
CA SER A 140 25.81 2.20 -7.90
C SER A 140 25.59 0.79 -7.35
N LEU A 141 26.08 -0.22 -8.07
CA LEU A 141 25.99 -1.60 -7.60
C LEU A 141 26.80 -1.78 -6.31
N GLU A 142 28.07 -1.40 -6.35
CA GLU A 142 29.04 -1.59 -5.27
C GLU A 142 28.84 -0.65 -4.10
N ASN A 143 28.52 0.62 -4.35
CA ASN A 143 28.43 1.63 -3.28
C ASN A 143 27.03 1.76 -2.69
N GLN A 144 26.00 1.18 -3.31
CA GLN A 144 24.62 1.35 -2.87
C GLN A 144 23.82 0.06 -2.82
N LEU A 145 23.67 -0.67 -3.93
CA LEU A 145 22.77 -1.83 -3.98
C LEU A 145 23.26 -2.99 -3.11
N VAL A 146 24.53 -3.37 -3.25
CA VAL A 146 25.15 -4.46 -2.47
C VAL A 146 25.15 -4.12 -0.97
N PRO A 147 25.70 -2.96 -0.51
CA PRO A 147 25.71 -2.62 0.91
C PRO A 147 24.30 -2.53 1.53
N THR A 148 23.33 -2.00 0.78
CA THR A 148 21.94 -1.91 1.27
C THR A 148 21.30 -3.28 1.41
N PHE A 149 21.53 -4.19 0.45
CA PHE A 149 21.06 -5.56 0.55
C PHE A 149 21.67 -6.28 1.76
N ASP A 150 22.99 -6.22 1.91
CA ASP A 150 23.70 -6.90 2.99
C ASP A 150 23.31 -6.33 4.35
N PHE A 151 23.12 -5.01 4.43
CA PHE A 151 22.56 -4.37 5.62
C PHE A 151 21.16 -4.93 5.94
N LEU A 152 20.23 -4.96 4.98
CA LEU A 152 18.87 -5.47 5.22
C LEU A 152 18.88 -6.97 5.62
N LYS A 153 19.82 -7.75 5.07
CA LYS A 153 19.99 -9.18 5.40
C LYS A 153 20.35 -9.42 6.86
N ASN A 154 21.06 -8.48 7.49
CA ASN A 154 21.42 -8.58 8.90
C ASN A 154 20.23 -8.34 9.84
N TRP A 155 19.15 -7.70 9.39
CA TRP A 155 18.01 -7.31 10.22
C TRP A 155 16.73 -8.09 9.90
N PHE A 156 16.62 -8.64 8.69
CA PHE A 156 15.38 -9.24 8.22
C PHE A 156 15.61 -10.63 7.63
N PRO A 157 14.68 -11.57 7.84
CA PRO A 157 14.70 -12.86 7.14
C PRO A 157 14.67 -12.69 5.62
N ASN A 158 15.30 -13.61 4.88
CA ASN A 158 15.39 -13.53 3.40
C ASN A 158 14.02 -13.34 2.72
N ASP A 159 12.98 -14.06 3.17
CA ASP A 159 11.63 -13.96 2.62
C ASP A 159 10.99 -12.56 2.83
N THR A 160 11.39 -11.86 3.89
CA THR A 160 11.04 -10.45 4.12
C THR A 160 11.69 -9.58 3.06
N ILE A 161 12.99 -9.74 2.82
CA ILE A 161 13.77 -8.94 1.87
C ILE A 161 13.20 -9.06 0.45
N PHE A 162 12.89 -10.27 -0.01
CA PHE A 162 12.26 -10.46 -1.31
C PHE A 162 10.91 -9.76 -1.43
N ARG A 163 10.09 -9.83 -0.38
CA ARG A 163 8.82 -9.13 -0.32
C ARG A 163 9.02 -7.62 -0.33
N LEU A 164 10.00 -7.10 0.39
CA LEU A 164 10.37 -5.69 0.40
C LEU A 164 10.71 -5.23 -1.02
N PHE A 165 11.54 -5.98 -1.75
CA PHE A 165 11.94 -5.62 -3.11
C PHE A 165 10.79 -5.66 -4.09
N LYS A 166 9.94 -6.68 -4.00
CA LYS A 166 8.78 -6.82 -4.90
C LYS A 166 7.70 -5.77 -4.67
N SER A 167 7.48 -5.37 -3.40
CA SER A 167 6.40 -4.45 -3.03
C SER A 167 6.84 -2.99 -2.97
N THR A 168 8.10 -2.70 -2.67
CA THR A 168 8.65 -1.35 -2.55
C THR A 168 10.14 -1.36 -2.93
N PRO A 169 10.48 -1.44 -4.24
CA PRO A 169 11.88 -1.49 -4.67
C PRO A 169 12.74 -0.30 -4.20
N LEU A 170 12.11 0.84 -3.90
CA LEU A 170 12.77 2.02 -3.33
C LEU A 170 13.54 1.73 -2.02
N VAL A 171 13.23 0.63 -1.31
CA VAL A 171 14.01 0.20 -0.14
C VAL A 171 15.48 -0.10 -0.47
N LEU A 172 15.82 -0.43 -1.72
CA LEU A 172 17.21 -0.65 -2.13
C LEU A 172 18.01 0.66 -2.28
N GLN A 173 17.33 1.79 -2.19
CA GLN A 173 17.95 3.12 -2.15
C GLN A 173 18.00 3.69 -0.72
N LEU A 174 17.68 2.88 0.29
CA LEU A 174 17.74 3.31 1.68
C LEU A 174 19.15 3.73 2.05
N ASN A 175 19.24 4.76 2.89
CA ASN A 175 20.46 5.05 3.62
C ASN A 175 20.54 4.08 4.83
N PRO A 176 21.52 3.15 4.87
CA PRO A 176 21.66 2.20 5.98
C PRO A 176 21.74 2.87 7.35
N VAL A 177 22.32 4.07 7.43
CA VAL A 177 22.43 4.86 8.68
C VAL A 177 21.04 5.23 9.20
N THR A 178 20.16 5.74 8.33
CA THR A 178 18.80 6.13 8.68
C THR A 178 17.98 4.93 9.15
N VAL A 179 18.07 3.81 8.42
CA VAL A 179 17.33 2.60 8.77
C VAL A 179 17.82 2.04 10.10
N LYS A 180 19.14 1.94 10.29
CA LYS A 180 19.74 1.49 11.57
C LYS A 180 19.25 2.33 12.73
N TYR A 181 19.20 3.66 12.55
CA TYR A 181 18.65 4.56 13.56
C TYR A 181 17.19 4.25 13.90
N ILE A 182 16.33 4.08 12.89
CA ILE A 182 14.89 3.77 13.08
C ILE A 182 14.70 2.43 13.78
N LEU A 183 15.45 1.40 13.38
CA LEU A 183 15.36 0.07 13.98
C LEU A 183 15.84 0.10 15.43
N LYS A 184 16.96 0.77 15.70
CA LYS A 184 17.50 0.92 17.05
C LYS A 184 16.54 1.66 17.96
N ILE A 185 16.01 2.82 17.54
CA ILE A 185 15.09 3.58 18.39
C ILE A 185 13.79 2.81 18.66
N LEU A 186 13.29 2.00 17.71
CA LEU A 186 12.16 1.11 17.96
C LEU A 186 12.50 0.09 19.07
N GLY A 187 13.65 -0.57 18.96
CA GLY A 187 14.14 -1.51 19.98
C GLY A 187 14.36 -0.85 21.35
N ASP A 188 15.03 0.29 21.40
CA ASP A 188 15.27 1.08 22.62
C ASP A 188 13.96 1.55 23.28
N ASN A 189 12.85 1.59 22.53
CA ASN A 189 11.51 1.91 23.04
C ASN A 189 10.67 0.65 23.35
N GLY A 190 11.30 -0.53 23.41
CA GLY A 190 10.65 -1.78 23.80
C GLY A 190 9.79 -2.44 22.72
N VAL A 191 9.97 -2.07 21.45
CA VAL A 191 9.29 -2.74 20.33
C VAL A 191 10.01 -4.06 20.02
N PRO A 192 9.33 -5.22 20.14
CA PRO A 192 9.95 -6.51 19.86
C PRO A 192 10.35 -6.68 18.40
N ASP A 193 11.44 -7.41 18.12
CA ASP A 193 11.95 -7.67 16.78
C ASP A 193 10.88 -8.23 15.83
N LYS A 194 10.02 -9.14 16.32
CA LYS A 194 8.90 -9.68 15.52
C LYS A 194 7.95 -8.59 15.00
N ASN A 195 7.72 -7.53 15.77
CA ASN A 195 6.86 -6.41 15.38
C ASN A 195 7.60 -5.48 14.40
N ILE A 196 8.92 -5.33 14.53
CA ILE A 196 9.77 -4.59 13.60
C ILE A 196 9.81 -5.29 12.22
N VAL A 197 9.99 -6.61 12.20
CA VAL A 197 9.92 -7.42 10.97
C VAL A 197 8.55 -7.32 10.31
N MET A 198 7.48 -7.42 11.11
CA MET A 198 6.11 -7.24 10.61
C MET A 198 5.88 -5.84 10.04
N LEU A 199 6.42 -4.79 10.68
CA LEU A 199 6.37 -3.41 10.20
C LEU A 199 7.05 -3.28 8.83
N ALA A 200 8.27 -3.80 8.70
CA ALA A 200 9.00 -3.80 7.43
C ALA A 200 8.21 -4.54 6.33
N ARG A 201 7.66 -5.73 6.64
CA ARG A 201 6.90 -6.54 5.66
C ARG A 201 5.61 -5.90 5.19
N SER A 202 4.89 -5.23 6.09
CA SER A 202 3.56 -4.70 5.81
C SER A 202 3.61 -3.27 5.26
N HIS A 203 4.55 -2.46 5.74
CA HIS A 203 4.62 -1.03 5.46
C HIS A 203 6.08 -0.56 5.32
N PRO A 204 6.79 -1.06 4.31
CA PRO A 204 8.22 -0.81 4.12
C PRO A 204 8.60 0.67 4.01
N LYS A 205 7.66 1.50 3.55
CA LYS A 205 7.86 2.95 3.41
C LYS A 205 8.16 3.67 4.72
N THR A 206 7.89 3.07 5.88
CA THR A 206 8.25 3.69 7.15
C THR A 206 9.73 3.73 7.43
N MET A 207 10.49 2.80 6.85
CA MET A 207 11.95 2.84 6.90
C MET A 207 12.53 3.99 6.06
N LEU A 208 11.71 4.63 5.21
CA LEU A 208 12.09 5.81 4.41
C LEU A 208 11.81 7.14 5.13
N LEU A 209 11.22 7.11 6.33
CA LEU A 209 10.92 8.34 7.05
C LEU A 209 12.19 9.01 7.55
N SER A 210 12.21 10.35 7.54
CA SER A 210 13.31 11.08 8.16
C SER A 210 13.31 10.85 9.68
N PRO A 211 14.48 10.75 10.33
CA PRO A 211 14.58 10.58 11.79
C PRO A 211 13.76 11.60 12.57
N LYS A 212 13.76 12.86 12.13
CA LYS A 212 12.97 13.95 12.74
C LYS A 212 11.47 13.66 12.71
N LYS A 213 10.92 13.26 11.54
CA LYS A 213 9.49 12.94 11.41
C LYS A 213 9.14 11.69 12.20
N PHE A 214 10.00 10.67 12.17
CA PHE A 214 9.82 9.43 12.90
C PHE A 214 9.75 9.66 14.42
N ASN A 215 10.74 10.35 14.99
CA ASN A 215 10.81 10.66 16.42
C ASN A 215 9.58 11.44 16.91
N LYS A 216 9.11 12.41 16.11
CA LYS A 216 7.92 13.18 16.44
C LYS A 216 6.70 12.27 16.59
N VAL A 217 6.43 11.42 15.61
CA VAL A 217 5.29 10.50 15.64
C VAL A 217 5.45 9.47 16.75
N LEU A 218 6.66 8.94 16.96
CA LEU A 218 6.94 8.01 18.05
C LEU A 218 6.59 8.64 19.41
N GLY A 219 6.98 9.90 19.63
CA GLY A 219 6.62 10.64 20.84
C GLY A 219 5.10 10.83 21.00
N GLU A 220 4.37 11.09 19.92
CA GLU A 220 2.91 11.20 19.93
C GLU A 220 2.25 9.86 20.32
N VAL A 221 2.68 8.75 19.72
CA VAL A 221 2.15 7.41 20.04
C VAL A 221 2.44 7.03 21.49
N ARG A 222 3.61 7.38 22.03
CA ARG A 222 3.94 7.17 23.45
C ARG A 222 3.04 7.97 24.37
N LYS A 223 2.76 9.24 24.05
CA LYS A 223 1.83 10.08 24.83
C LYS A 223 0.41 9.53 24.83
N MET A 224 0.02 8.79 23.80
CA MET A 224 -1.28 8.10 23.73
C MET A 224 -1.36 6.83 24.61
N GLY A 225 -0.26 6.40 25.22
CA GLY A 225 -0.24 5.27 26.15
C GLY A 225 -0.34 3.90 25.49
N LEU A 226 0.05 3.77 24.22
CA LEU A 226 0.07 2.47 23.54
C LEU A 226 1.26 1.64 24.01
N ASP A 227 1.01 0.34 24.19
CA ASP A 227 2.00 -0.66 24.60
C ASP A 227 2.95 -1.02 23.43
N PRO A 228 4.26 -0.71 23.51
CA PRO A 228 5.25 -1.02 22.46
C PRO A 228 5.36 -2.51 22.11
N CYS A 229 5.00 -3.40 23.03
CA CYS A 229 5.01 -4.85 22.78
C CYS A 229 3.87 -5.31 21.86
N LYS A 230 2.82 -4.50 21.71
CA LYS A 230 1.67 -4.82 20.85
C LYS A 230 1.88 -4.34 19.43
N THR A 231 1.40 -5.12 18.47
CA THR A 231 1.35 -4.78 17.04
C THR A 231 0.67 -3.43 16.80
N GLN A 232 -0.33 -3.07 17.62
CA GLN A 232 -1.06 -1.81 17.52
C GLN A 232 -0.16 -0.58 17.67
N PHE A 233 0.94 -0.67 18.43
CA PHE A 233 1.89 0.43 18.58
C PHE A 233 2.55 0.80 17.26
N VAL A 234 3.13 -0.19 16.56
CA VAL A 234 3.73 0.05 15.25
C VAL A 234 2.67 0.44 14.22
N VAL A 235 1.47 -0.12 14.28
CA VAL A 235 0.35 0.26 13.40
C VAL A 235 -0.15 1.69 13.65
N ALA A 236 -0.06 2.20 14.88
CA ALA A 236 -0.39 3.59 15.18
C ALA A 236 0.63 4.57 14.58
N ILE A 237 1.93 4.24 14.65
CA ILE A 237 2.97 5.01 13.95
C ILE A 237 2.65 5.07 12.45
N LEU A 238 2.22 3.94 11.85
CA LEU A 238 1.82 3.89 10.44
C LEU A 238 0.66 4.83 10.12
N ALA A 239 -0.42 4.73 10.88
CA ALA A 239 -1.59 5.55 10.67
C ALA A 239 -1.23 7.05 10.73
N LEU A 240 -0.50 7.48 11.75
CA LEU A 240 -0.10 8.88 11.91
C LEU A 240 0.87 9.36 10.83
N THR A 241 1.81 8.51 10.37
CA THR A 241 2.75 8.90 9.30
C THR A 241 2.10 9.05 7.93
N SER A 242 0.96 8.38 7.70
CA SER A 242 0.22 8.40 6.43
C SER A 242 -0.59 9.67 6.19
N MET A 243 -0.75 10.54 7.20
CA MET A 243 -1.58 11.73 7.08
C MET A 243 -0.94 12.95 7.74
N SER A 244 -1.46 14.14 7.41
CA SER A 244 -1.02 15.38 8.03
C SER A 244 -1.66 15.54 9.42
N ARG A 245 -1.09 16.40 10.27
CA ARG A 245 -1.70 16.75 11.56
C ARG A 245 -3.09 17.37 11.38
N PHE A 246 -3.26 18.21 10.36
CA PHE A 246 -4.56 18.79 10.02
C PHE A 246 -5.59 17.71 9.67
N THR A 247 -5.20 16.74 8.84
CA THR A 247 -6.05 15.59 8.50
C THR A 247 -6.42 14.76 9.72
N TRP A 248 -5.46 14.55 10.63
CA TRP A 248 -5.71 13.83 11.88
C TRP A 248 -6.77 14.53 12.75
N GLU A 249 -6.64 15.85 12.98
CA GLU A 249 -7.62 16.62 13.75
C GLU A 249 -9.00 16.61 13.10
N LYS A 250 -9.07 16.83 11.78
CA LYS A 250 -10.34 16.77 11.03
C LYS A 250 -11.04 15.41 11.20
N LYS A 251 -10.27 14.32 11.24
CA LYS A 251 -10.83 12.98 11.49
C LYS A 251 -11.30 12.79 12.93
N LEU A 252 -10.59 13.34 13.92
CA LEU A 252 -11.08 13.36 15.30
C LEU A 252 -12.43 14.09 15.38
N ASP A 253 -12.58 15.22 14.69
CA ASP A 253 -13.83 15.98 14.64
C ASP A 253 -14.99 15.18 14.05
N VAL A 254 -14.74 14.37 13.02
CA VAL A 254 -15.77 13.46 12.48
C VAL A 254 -16.31 12.54 13.57
N TYR A 255 -15.44 11.92 14.36
CA TYR A 255 -15.89 11.03 15.45
C TYR A 255 -16.55 11.81 16.60
N ARG A 256 -16.05 13.02 16.92
CA ARG A 256 -16.68 13.91 17.93
C ARG A 256 -18.11 14.29 17.53
N ARG A 257 -18.38 14.53 16.24
CA ARG A 257 -19.74 14.80 15.72
C ARG A 257 -20.72 13.65 15.93
N TRP A 258 -20.22 12.43 16.09
CA TRP A 258 -21.03 11.25 16.47
C TRP A 258 -21.13 11.06 17.98
N GLY A 259 -20.76 12.05 18.79
CA GLY A 259 -20.87 12.02 20.24
C GLY A 259 -19.76 11.27 20.96
N LEU A 260 -18.66 10.92 20.28
CA LEU A 260 -17.53 10.23 20.91
C LEU A 260 -16.61 11.22 21.62
N SER A 261 -16.25 10.89 22.87
CA SER A 261 -15.24 11.63 23.62
C SER A 261 -13.83 11.38 23.08
N GLN A 262 -12.90 12.31 23.34
CA GLN A 262 -11.49 12.14 22.97
C GLN A 262 -10.90 10.84 23.56
N LYS A 263 -11.28 10.50 24.80
CA LYS A 263 -10.84 9.29 25.48
C LYS A 263 -11.30 8.02 24.76
N GLU A 264 -12.56 7.97 24.33
CA GLU A 264 -13.10 6.83 23.56
C GLU A 264 -12.42 6.69 22.19
N ILE A 265 -12.18 7.80 21.50
CA ILE A 265 -11.51 7.79 20.20
C ILE A 265 -10.07 7.27 20.34
N LEU A 266 -9.33 7.75 21.34
CA LEU A 266 -7.96 7.27 21.58
C LEU A 266 -7.92 5.81 22.04
N ALA A 267 -8.89 5.37 22.85
CA ALA A 267 -9.03 3.95 23.21
C ALA A 267 -9.35 3.08 21.98
N ALA A 268 -10.21 3.54 21.08
CA ALA A 268 -10.50 2.89 19.80
C ALA A 268 -9.25 2.82 18.91
N PHE A 269 -8.49 3.92 18.83
CA PHE A 269 -7.22 3.99 18.12
C PHE A 269 -6.20 3.00 18.65
N GLY A 270 -6.07 2.88 19.97
CA GLY A 270 -5.19 1.88 20.59
C GLY A 270 -5.56 0.44 20.27
N LYS A 271 -6.83 0.14 19.96
CA LYS A 271 -7.28 -1.20 19.55
C LYS A 271 -7.09 -1.48 18.07
N SER A 272 -7.40 -0.52 17.20
CA SER A 272 -7.31 -0.68 15.75
C SER A 272 -6.99 0.64 15.05
N PRO A 273 -5.72 1.05 14.97
CA PRO A 273 -5.36 2.38 14.48
C PRO A 273 -5.81 2.69 13.04
N TRP A 274 -5.95 1.66 12.19
CA TRP A 274 -6.39 1.78 10.80
C TRP A 274 -7.78 2.39 10.62
N PHE A 275 -8.65 2.36 11.62
CA PHE A 275 -9.97 2.98 11.50
C PHE A 275 -9.86 4.51 11.30
N MET A 276 -8.77 5.13 11.77
CA MET A 276 -8.46 6.54 11.53
C MET A 276 -7.93 6.81 10.12
N THR A 277 -7.57 5.81 9.31
CA THR A 277 -7.09 6.06 7.94
C THR A 277 -8.22 6.00 6.90
N LEU A 278 -9.44 5.64 7.30
CA LEU A 278 -10.61 5.59 6.42
C LEU A 278 -11.05 7.00 5.99
N SER A 279 -11.70 7.11 4.83
CA SER A 279 -12.25 8.40 4.36
C SER A 279 -13.38 8.89 5.27
N GLU A 280 -13.61 10.20 5.30
CA GLU A 280 -14.66 10.79 6.15
C GLU A 280 -16.04 10.29 5.72
N GLU A 281 -16.26 10.21 4.41
CA GLU A 281 -17.50 9.73 3.78
C GLU A 281 -17.79 8.29 4.20
N LYS A 282 -16.75 7.44 4.21
CA LYS A 282 -16.85 6.05 4.64
C LYS A 282 -17.25 5.94 6.10
N VAL A 283 -16.61 6.72 6.98
CA VAL A 283 -16.92 6.73 8.41
C VAL A 283 -18.34 7.21 8.66
N MET A 284 -18.73 8.34 8.05
CA MET A 284 -20.08 8.90 8.17
C MET A 284 -21.16 7.89 7.74
N ALA A 285 -20.97 7.22 6.60
CA ALA A 285 -21.96 6.27 6.10
C ALA A 285 -22.10 5.00 6.95
N VAL A 286 -20.99 4.52 7.54
CA VAL A 286 -21.07 3.38 8.47
C VAL A 286 -21.69 3.78 9.80
N MET A 287 -21.35 4.96 10.32
CA MET A 287 -21.95 5.48 11.55
C MET A 287 -23.45 5.73 11.39
N ASP A 288 -23.90 6.27 10.25
CA ASP A 288 -25.33 6.40 9.93
C ASP A 288 -26.06 5.05 9.95
N LEU A 289 -25.46 4.02 9.36
CA LEU A 289 -26.04 2.67 9.36
C LEU A 289 -26.22 2.13 10.78
N PHE A 290 -25.19 2.21 11.61
CA PHE A 290 -25.27 1.62 12.95
C PHE A 290 -26.03 2.49 13.96
N VAL A 291 -25.75 3.79 13.99
CA VAL A 291 -26.30 4.70 14.99
C VAL A 291 -27.73 5.08 14.62
N ASN A 292 -27.95 5.63 13.42
CA ASN A 292 -29.28 6.13 13.06
C ASN A 292 -30.23 5.00 12.64
N LYS A 293 -29.79 4.09 11.76
CA LYS A 293 -30.68 3.05 11.19
C LYS A 293 -30.87 1.82 12.08
N LEU A 294 -29.88 1.47 12.90
CA LEU A 294 -29.97 0.33 13.82
C LEU A 294 -30.12 0.75 15.29
N GLY A 295 -29.96 2.03 15.62
CA GLY A 295 -30.10 2.53 17.00
C GLY A 295 -29.00 2.05 17.93
N TRP A 296 -27.77 1.86 17.43
CA TRP A 296 -26.62 1.47 18.25
C TRP A 296 -25.95 2.71 18.84
N GLU A 297 -25.40 2.60 20.05
CA GLU A 297 -24.62 3.69 20.63
C GLU A 297 -23.28 3.85 19.90
N SER A 298 -22.87 5.09 19.64
CA SER A 298 -21.54 5.39 19.09
C SER A 298 -20.42 4.79 19.95
N SER A 299 -20.58 4.80 21.27
CA SER A 299 -19.63 4.23 22.24
C SER A 299 -19.39 2.73 21.99
N PHE A 300 -20.43 1.99 21.61
CA PHE A 300 -20.33 0.56 21.28
C PHE A 300 -19.50 0.34 20.01
N ILE A 301 -19.66 1.22 19.00
CA ILE A 301 -18.85 1.19 17.78
C ILE A 301 -17.39 1.53 18.09
N ALA A 302 -17.13 2.55 18.92
CA ALA A 302 -15.77 2.91 19.34
C ALA A 302 -15.07 1.79 20.14
N LYS A 303 -15.82 1.00 20.91
CA LYS A 303 -15.28 -0.20 21.57
C LYS A 303 -14.89 -1.29 20.57
N ASN A 304 -15.44 -1.26 19.35
CA ASN A 304 -15.29 -2.26 18.28
C ASN A 304 -14.88 -1.62 16.92
N PRO A 305 -13.74 -0.90 16.86
CA PRO A 305 -13.36 -0.04 15.73
C PRO A 305 -13.14 -0.78 14.41
N THR A 306 -12.97 -2.10 14.41
CA THR A 306 -12.83 -2.90 13.19
C THR A 306 -14.13 -2.93 12.36
N LEU A 307 -15.29 -2.68 12.98
CA LEU A 307 -16.58 -2.65 12.28
C LEU A 307 -16.59 -1.64 11.14
N VAL A 308 -16.00 -0.46 11.34
CA VAL A 308 -16.00 0.61 10.32
C VAL A 308 -15.14 0.29 9.10
N SER A 309 -14.22 -0.66 9.21
CA SER A 309 -13.31 -1.06 8.14
C SER A 309 -13.93 -2.03 7.13
N TYR A 310 -15.06 -2.67 7.45
CA TYR A 310 -15.71 -3.60 6.52
C TYR A 310 -16.45 -2.89 5.38
N SER A 311 -16.64 -3.59 4.26
CA SER A 311 -17.39 -3.05 3.12
C SER A 311 -18.81 -2.69 3.53
N LEU A 312 -19.23 -1.46 3.24
CA LEU A 312 -20.57 -0.99 3.58
C LEU A 312 -21.58 -1.76 2.75
N GLU A 313 -21.43 -1.71 1.43
CA GLU A 313 -22.39 -2.27 0.48
C GLU A 313 -22.31 -3.80 0.40
N LYS A 314 -21.11 -4.37 0.40
CA LYS A 314 -20.92 -5.82 0.19
C LYS A 314 -21.02 -6.65 1.47
N ARG A 315 -21.17 -6.02 2.64
CA ARG A 315 -21.22 -6.76 3.92
C ARG A 315 -22.13 -6.12 4.94
N LEU A 316 -21.87 -4.87 5.32
CA LEU A 316 -22.59 -4.27 6.45
C LEU A 316 -24.08 -4.06 6.13
N THR A 317 -24.40 -3.49 4.98
CA THR A 317 -25.78 -3.20 4.57
C THR A 317 -26.62 -4.46 4.37
N PRO A 318 -26.18 -5.50 3.62
CA PRO A 318 -26.95 -6.75 3.49
C PRO A 318 -27.23 -7.40 4.84
N ARG A 319 -26.25 -7.40 5.76
CA ARG A 319 -26.43 -7.98 7.10
C ARG A 319 -27.33 -7.11 7.98
N ALA A 320 -27.22 -5.78 7.90
CA ALA A 320 -28.11 -4.88 8.61
C ALA A 320 -29.58 -5.09 8.21
N MET A 321 -29.85 -5.34 6.93
CA MET A 321 -31.20 -5.67 6.45
C MET A 321 -31.70 -6.99 7.01
N VAL A 322 -30.87 -8.02 7.07
CA VAL A 322 -31.22 -9.29 7.74
C VAL A 322 -31.55 -9.03 9.22
N LEU A 323 -30.73 -8.26 9.92
CA LEU A 323 -30.98 -7.92 11.33
C LEU A 323 -32.31 -7.18 11.50
N GLN A 324 -32.60 -6.18 10.67
CA GLN A 324 -33.86 -5.44 10.71
C GLN A 324 -35.06 -6.35 10.43
N PHE A 325 -34.96 -7.27 9.47
CA PHE A 325 -36.00 -8.26 9.18
C PHE A 325 -36.27 -9.17 10.39
N LEU A 326 -35.21 -9.67 11.04
CA LEU A 326 -35.33 -10.52 12.22
C LEU A 326 -35.98 -9.77 13.39
N VAL A 327 -35.62 -8.50 13.61
CA VAL A 327 -36.24 -7.66 14.64
C VAL A 327 -37.70 -7.36 14.31
N ALA A 328 -38.02 -7.03 13.05
CA ALA A 328 -39.38 -6.72 12.63
C ALA A 328 -40.34 -7.90 12.78
N ARG A 329 -39.83 -9.14 12.68
CA ARG A 329 -40.60 -10.36 12.93
C ARG A 329 -40.60 -10.83 14.39
N GLY A 330 -39.96 -10.10 15.29
CA GLY A 330 -39.85 -10.49 16.70
C GLY A 330 -38.97 -11.73 16.94
N LEU A 331 -38.15 -12.13 15.96
CA LEU A 331 -37.27 -13.30 16.05
C LEU A 331 -35.98 -13.00 16.85
N ILE A 332 -35.67 -11.71 17.02
CA ILE A 332 -34.57 -11.19 17.83
C ILE A 332 -35.04 -9.89 18.49
N GLU A 333 -34.59 -9.64 19.73
CA GLU A 333 -34.86 -8.40 20.45
C GLU A 333 -34.29 -7.15 19.75
N LYS A 334 -34.99 -6.02 19.86
CA LYS A 334 -34.52 -4.71 19.35
C LYS A 334 -33.20 -4.25 20.00
N SER A 335 -32.94 -4.69 21.22
CA SER A 335 -31.72 -4.47 22.01
C SER A 335 -30.51 -5.24 21.47
N PHE A 336 -30.69 -6.21 20.56
CA PHE A 336 -29.62 -7.11 20.14
C PHE A 336 -28.46 -6.34 19.47
N ARG A 337 -27.27 -6.49 20.04
CA ARG A 337 -26.01 -5.95 19.51
C ARG A 337 -25.00 -7.10 19.39
N SER A 338 -24.54 -7.38 18.18
CA SER A 338 -23.53 -8.43 17.96
C SER A 338 -22.53 -7.99 16.90
N THR A 339 -21.28 -7.85 17.32
CA THR A 339 -20.17 -7.57 16.37
C THR A 339 -19.92 -8.78 15.48
N THR A 340 -19.96 -9.99 16.04
CA THR A 340 -19.81 -11.26 15.33
C THR A 340 -20.75 -11.36 14.13
N PHE A 341 -22.00 -10.92 14.28
CA PHE A 341 -22.99 -10.88 13.20
C PHE A 341 -22.47 -10.16 11.95
N PHE A 342 -21.76 -9.03 12.12
CA PHE A 342 -21.25 -8.22 11.01
C PHE A 342 -19.84 -8.61 10.56
N ILE A 343 -18.99 -9.14 11.44
CA ILE A 343 -17.58 -9.41 11.12
C ILE A 343 -17.31 -10.86 10.68
N ALA A 344 -18.20 -11.80 11.02
CA ALA A 344 -18.02 -13.22 10.70
C ALA A 344 -17.78 -13.44 9.19
N SER A 345 -16.98 -14.45 8.85
CA SER A 345 -16.83 -14.89 7.46
C SER A 345 -18.19 -15.28 6.88
N GLU A 346 -18.30 -15.27 5.55
CA GLU A 346 -19.57 -15.53 4.87
C GLU A 346 -20.20 -16.86 5.30
N ASN A 347 -19.41 -17.94 5.24
CA ASN A 347 -19.88 -19.27 5.65
C ASN A 347 -20.31 -19.30 7.12
N LYS A 348 -19.54 -18.68 8.03
CA LYS A 348 -19.90 -18.63 9.45
C LYS A 348 -21.18 -17.82 9.68
N PHE A 349 -21.33 -16.71 8.97
CA PHE A 349 -22.53 -15.87 9.06
C PHE A 349 -23.79 -16.65 8.63
N LEU A 350 -23.75 -17.28 7.45
CA LEU A 350 -24.86 -18.08 6.94
C LEU A 350 -25.21 -19.23 7.89
N GLN A 351 -24.20 -20.00 8.34
CA GLN A 351 -24.41 -21.15 9.21
C GLN A 351 -24.97 -20.75 10.59
N GLN A 352 -24.40 -19.73 11.24
CA GLN A 352 -24.75 -19.36 12.61
C GLN A 352 -26.03 -18.54 12.70
N PHE A 353 -26.30 -17.67 11.73
CA PHE A 353 -27.38 -16.69 11.86
C PHE A 353 -28.55 -16.91 10.90
N ILE A 354 -28.41 -17.76 9.87
CA ILE A 354 -29.44 -17.94 8.84
C ILE A 354 -29.90 -19.39 8.72
N ASN A 355 -29.00 -20.34 8.44
CA ASN A 355 -29.35 -21.70 8.02
C ASN A 355 -30.14 -22.50 9.07
N GLN A 356 -29.93 -22.21 10.36
CA GLN A 356 -30.63 -22.90 11.45
C GLN A 356 -32.03 -22.34 11.73
N ARG A 357 -32.46 -21.30 10.99
CA ARG A 357 -33.76 -20.66 11.18
C ARG A 357 -34.80 -21.22 10.20
N ALA A 358 -36.05 -21.30 10.66
CA ALA A 358 -37.17 -21.71 9.81
C ALA A 358 -37.35 -20.77 8.59
N GLU A 359 -37.04 -19.49 8.75
CA GLU A 359 -37.16 -18.46 7.71
C GLU A 359 -35.94 -18.35 6.78
N SER A 360 -35.00 -19.30 6.84
CA SER A 360 -33.72 -19.26 6.13
C SER A 360 -33.87 -18.93 4.64
N THR A 361 -34.80 -19.55 3.93
CA THR A 361 -35.08 -19.29 2.50
C THR A 361 -35.45 -17.83 2.22
N GLN A 362 -36.28 -17.22 3.07
CA GLN A 362 -36.70 -15.81 2.91
C GLN A 362 -35.56 -14.85 3.22
N ILE A 363 -34.80 -15.14 4.29
CA ILE A 363 -33.63 -14.35 4.69
C ILE A 363 -32.55 -14.40 3.62
N LEU A 364 -32.27 -15.57 3.05
CA LEU A 364 -31.29 -15.73 1.97
C LEU A 364 -31.69 -14.94 0.72
N LYS A 365 -32.97 -14.99 0.32
CA LYS A 365 -33.46 -14.20 -0.81
C LYS A 365 -33.21 -12.71 -0.60
N LEU A 366 -33.62 -12.16 0.54
CA LEU A 366 -33.38 -10.76 0.91
C LEU A 366 -31.90 -10.40 0.89
N TYR A 367 -31.06 -11.27 1.47
CA TYR A 367 -29.63 -11.06 1.59
C TYR A 367 -28.93 -11.03 0.22
N TRP A 368 -29.22 -12.00 -0.65
CA TRP A 368 -28.61 -12.10 -1.97
C TRP A 368 -29.12 -11.03 -2.94
N GLU A 369 -30.41 -10.68 -2.87
CA GLU A 369 -30.95 -9.54 -3.63
C GLU A 369 -30.16 -8.27 -3.32
N LYS A 370 -29.94 -7.97 -2.03
CA LYS A 370 -29.18 -6.79 -1.65
C LYS A 370 -27.71 -6.87 -2.06
N LEU A 371 -27.09 -8.03 -1.92
CA LEU A 371 -25.68 -8.21 -2.29
C LEU A 371 -25.47 -8.07 -3.80
N ASN A 372 -26.40 -8.55 -4.62
CA ASN A 372 -26.31 -8.47 -6.08
C ASN A 372 -26.47 -7.03 -6.60
N LEU A 373 -27.25 -6.19 -5.91
CA LEU A 373 -27.36 -4.75 -6.21
C LEU A 373 -26.06 -3.97 -5.94
N SER A 374 -25.09 -4.56 -5.23
CA SER A 374 -23.81 -3.93 -4.87
C SER A 374 -22.61 -4.40 -5.69
N ARG A 375 -22.85 -5.18 -6.76
CA ARG A 375 -21.78 -5.79 -7.57
C ARG A 375 -21.25 -4.89 -8.66
#